data_AF-A0A5B6TGH2-F1
#
_entry.id   AF-A0A5B6TGH2-F1
#
_cell.length_a   1.000
_cell.length_b   1.000
_cell.length_c   1.000
_cell.angle_alpha   90.00
_cell.angle_beta   90.00
_cell.angle_gamma   90.00
#
_symmetry.space_group_name_H-M   'P 1'
#
loop_
_entity.id
_entity.type
_entity.pdbx_description
1 polymer ?
#
loop_
_entity_poly.entity_id
_entity_poly.type
_entity_poly.pdbx_seq_one_letter_code
_entity_poly.pdbx_strand_id
1 'polypeptide(L)'
;MLTESYRVLGVPFGAEMPQVRHAYRKLVLQYHPDRNKDPEAPAMFLRIQSAYEYLQRFKEVKAAAPNASYSYTAPPKQQSDWEKYEFVYDPPSDPKEYLAWAAVAQERARRQREKDHEAYVQRTLEMKKKWWYAIAWGSSYLVLLLGFLTGFIFILVPFLFFYSGQYKHLLLGVITVPIGSAIFRLMKTLRQDIKKHFGEDLPQMSK
;
A
#
# COMPACT_ATOMS: atom_id res chain seq x y z
N MET A 1 33.64 -16.40 13.62
CA MET A 1 32.26 -15.95 13.33
C MET A 1 32.28 -14.66 12.52
N LEU A 2 32.69 -13.51 13.07
CA LEU A 2 32.66 -12.22 12.37
C LEU A 2 33.40 -12.18 11.01
N THR A 3 34.67 -12.58 10.98
CA THR A 3 35.48 -12.60 9.75
C THR A 3 34.88 -13.52 8.68
N GLU A 4 34.28 -14.63 9.10
CA GLU A 4 33.65 -15.59 8.20
C GLU A 4 32.38 -15.02 7.59
N SER A 5 31.57 -14.27 8.34
CA SER A 5 30.37 -13.60 7.82
C SER A 5 30.69 -12.57 6.72
N TYR A 6 31.77 -11.79 6.87
CA TYR A 6 32.25 -10.88 5.82
C TYR A 6 32.75 -11.65 4.58
N ARG A 7 33.44 -12.78 4.80
CA ARG A 7 33.95 -13.64 3.73
C ARG A 7 32.83 -14.31 2.92
N VAL A 8 31.80 -14.85 3.59
CA VAL A 8 30.64 -15.47 2.96
C VAL A 8 29.87 -14.47 2.09
N LEU A 9 29.78 -13.21 2.51
CA LEU A 9 29.15 -12.14 1.73
C LEU A 9 30.08 -11.50 0.68
N GLY A 10 31.35 -11.90 0.63
CA GLY A 10 32.32 -11.38 -0.34
C GLY A 10 32.63 -9.88 -0.18
N VAL A 11 32.52 -9.37 1.04
CA VAL A 11 32.75 -7.94 1.37
C VAL A 11 34.01 -7.78 2.22
N PRO A 12 34.72 -6.64 2.12
CA PRO A 12 35.90 -6.41 2.94
C PRO A 12 35.52 -6.37 4.43
N PHE A 13 36.46 -6.76 5.28
CA PHE A 13 36.28 -6.72 6.72
C PHE A 13 36.04 -5.27 7.17
N GLY A 14 34.92 -5.03 7.88
CA GLY A 14 34.53 -3.68 8.29
C GLY A 14 33.75 -2.89 7.23
N ALA A 15 33.29 -3.53 6.15
CA ALA A 15 32.40 -2.92 5.16
C ALA A 15 31.16 -2.28 5.81
N GLU A 16 30.70 -1.17 5.25
CA GLU A 16 29.50 -0.50 5.74
C GLU A 16 28.22 -1.28 5.40
N MET A 17 27.16 -1.12 6.21
CA MET A 17 25.88 -1.79 5.97
C MET A 17 25.27 -1.60 4.58
N PRO A 18 25.37 -0.42 3.92
CA PRO A 18 24.91 -0.29 2.54
C PRO A 18 25.61 -1.28 1.59
N GLN A 19 26.92 -1.49 1.77
CA GLN A 19 27.71 -2.44 0.97
C GLN A 19 27.34 -3.90 1.31
N VAL A 20 27.20 -4.20 2.61
CA VAL A 20 26.76 -5.53 3.08
C VAL A 20 25.36 -5.88 2.54
N ARG A 21 24.41 -4.93 2.57
CA ARG A 21 23.06 -5.10 2.01
C ARG A 21 23.07 -5.29 0.50
N HIS A 22 23.94 -4.58 -0.21
CA HIS A 22 24.08 -4.72 -1.66
C HIS A 22 24.60 -6.11 -2.03
N ALA A 23 25.66 -6.57 -1.36
CA ALA A 23 26.22 -7.90 -1.56
C ALA A 23 25.22 -9.02 -1.21
N TYR A 24 24.51 -8.88 -0.09
CA TYR A 24 23.45 -9.81 0.32
C TYR A 24 22.36 -9.96 -0.76
N ARG A 25 21.82 -8.85 -1.28
CA ARG A 25 20.78 -8.90 -2.34
C ARG A 25 21.27 -9.60 -3.60
N LYS A 26 22.53 -9.33 -3.99
CA LYS A 26 23.15 -9.96 -5.16
C LYS A 26 23.28 -11.47 -4.98
N LEU A 27 23.76 -11.92 -3.82
CA LEU A 27 23.95 -13.34 -3.52
C LEU A 27 22.61 -14.08 -3.34
N VAL A 28 21.62 -13.47 -2.70
CA VAL A 28 20.26 -14.02 -2.57
C VAL A 28 19.63 -14.26 -3.93
N LEU A 29 19.78 -13.34 -4.89
CA LEU A 29 19.25 -13.52 -6.24
C LEU A 29 19.98 -14.62 -7.03
N GLN A 30 21.26 -14.86 -6.73
CA GLN A 30 22.08 -15.91 -7.37
C GLN A 30 21.80 -17.31 -6.82
N TYR A 31 21.57 -17.42 -5.51
CA TYR A 31 21.34 -18.68 -4.81
C TYR A 31 19.88 -18.91 -4.43
N HIS A 32 18.94 -18.17 -5.03
CA HIS A 32 17.52 -18.34 -4.76
C HIS A 32 17.06 -19.74 -5.22
N PRO A 33 16.39 -20.54 -4.37
CA PRO A 33 16.03 -21.93 -4.69
C PRO A 33 15.07 -22.07 -5.88
N ASP A 34 14.31 -21.02 -6.19
CA ASP A 34 13.43 -20.97 -7.37
C ASP A 34 14.17 -20.71 -8.69
N ARG A 35 15.35 -20.07 -8.63
CA ARG A 35 16.12 -19.66 -9.83
C ARG A 35 17.36 -20.51 -10.06
N ASN A 36 17.94 -21.06 -9.00
CA ASN A 36 19.11 -21.92 -9.05
C ASN A 36 18.72 -23.34 -8.61
N LYS A 37 18.91 -24.31 -9.52
CA LYS A 37 18.60 -25.73 -9.31
C LYS A 37 19.78 -26.54 -8.77
N ASP A 38 20.90 -25.88 -8.47
CA ASP A 38 22.07 -26.55 -7.90
C ASP A 38 21.75 -27.13 -6.51
N PRO A 39 22.16 -28.37 -6.22
CA PRO A 39 21.90 -29.02 -4.93
C PRO A 39 22.60 -28.32 -3.76
N GLU A 40 23.63 -27.52 -4.02
CA GLU A 40 24.35 -26.75 -3.01
C GLU A 40 23.78 -25.33 -2.79
N ALA A 41 22.89 -24.85 -3.68
CA ALA A 41 22.34 -23.50 -3.59
C ALA A 41 21.53 -23.26 -2.30
N PRO A 42 20.70 -24.19 -1.79
CA PRO A 42 19.99 -24.02 -0.52
C PRO A 42 20.92 -23.88 0.68
N ALA A 43 22.00 -24.67 0.72
CA ALA A 43 22.99 -24.61 1.81
C ALA A 43 23.76 -23.29 1.80
N MET A 44 24.13 -22.79 0.61
CA MET A 44 24.77 -21.49 0.46
C MET A 44 23.82 -20.35 0.80
N PHE A 45 22.54 -20.44 0.42
CA PHE A 45 21.52 -19.45 0.76
C PHE A 45 21.37 -19.27 2.29
N LEU A 46 21.30 -20.38 3.04
CA LEU A 46 21.23 -20.34 4.51
C LEU A 46 22.50 -19.72 5.14
N ARG A 47 23.67 -20.01 4.56
CA ARG A 47 24.95 -19.40 4.99
C ARG A 47 24.99 -17.89 4.73
N ILE A 48 24.50 -17.44 3.58
CA ILE A 48 24.38 -16.02 3.22
C ILE A 48 23.44 -15.29 4.19
N GLN A 49 22.29 -15.90 4.50
CA GLN A 49 21.31 -15.33 5.42
C GLN A 49 21.86 -15.19 6.84
N SER A 50 22.40 -16.27 7.40
CA SER A 50 23.02 -16.27 8.74
C SER A 50 24.19 -15.28 8.85
N ALA A 51 25.01 -15.16 7.81
CA ALA A 51 26.09 -14.17 7.76
C ALA A 51 25.56 -12.73 7.82
N TYR A 52 24.50 -12.43 7.05
CA TYR A 52 23.89 -11.10 7.03
C TYR A 52 23.27 -10.71 8.38
N GLU A 53 22.50 -11.63 8.98
CA GLU A 53 21.87 -11.43 10.30
C GLU A 53 22.92 -11.17 11.39
N TYR A 54 24.02 -11.93 11.38
CA TYR A 54 25.11 -11.75 12.33
C TYR A 54 25.78 -10.37 12.20
N LEU A 55 26.07 -9.92 10.97
CA LEU A 55 26.69 -8.61 10.74
C LEU A 55 25.76 -7.45 11.12
N GLN A 56 24.46 -7.59 10.84
CA GLN A 56 23.47 -6.60 11.21
C GLN A 56 23.43 -6.42 12.73
N ARG A 57 23.30 -7.52 13.47
CA ARG A 57 23.27 -7.50 14.94
C ARG A 57 24.59 -7.03 15.54
N PHE A 58 25.73 -7.45 14.99
CA PHE A 58 27.04 -6.99 15.44
C PHE A 58 27.18 -5.47 15.34
N LYS A 59 26.68 -4.86 14.26
CA LYS A 59 26.70 -3.40 14.10
C LYS A 59 25.75 -2.70 15.06
N GLU A 60 24.54 -3.22 15.23
CA GLU A 60 23.55 -2.66 16.17
C GLU A 60 24.10 -2.64 17.60
N VAL A 61 24.74 -3.73 18.04
CA VAL A 61 25.39 -3.81 19.35
C VAL A 61 26.59 -2.87 19.46
N LYS A 62 27.46 -2.82 18.43
CA LYS A 62 28.62 -1.91 18.41
C LYS A 62 28.22 -0.43 18.44
N ALA A 63 27.09 -0.08 17.82
CA ALA A 63 26.54 1.27 17.85
C ALA A 63 25.92 1.63 19.21
N ALA A 64 25.35 0.65 19.92
CA ALA A 64 24.70 0.86 21.20
C ALA A 64 25.66 0.97 22.40
N ALA A 65 26.83 0.32 22.37
CA ALA A 65 27.80 0.38 23.47
C ALA A 65 29.27 0.22 23.00
N PRO A 66 30.03 1.32 22.83
CA PRO A 66 31.40 1.25 22.29
C PRO A 66 32.44 0.63 23.24
N ASN A 67 32.15 0.50 24.55
CA ASN A 67 33.15 0.18 25.59
C ASN A 67 32.78 -1.04 26.49
N ALA A 68 31.78 -1.84 26.17
CA ALA A 68 31.33 -2.95 27.03
C ALA A 68 32.10 -4.26 26.74
N SER A 69 32.65 -4.89 27.78
CA SER A 69 33.23 -6.23 27.72
C SER A 69 32.13 -7.30 27.61
N TYR A 70 32.36 -8.28 26.73
CA TYR A 70 31.34 -9.23 26.27
C TYR A 70 31.01 -10.31 27.30
N SER A 71 29.77 -10.33 27.79
CA SER A 71 29.11 -11.57 28.21
C SER A 71 27.95 -11.82 27.25
N TYR A 72 27.97 -12.97 26.57
CA TYR A 72 26.98 -13.32 25.55
C TYR A 72 25.69 -13.80 26.23
N THR A 73 24.91 -12.90 26.81
CA THR A 73 23.50 -13.19 27.09
C THR A 73 22.71 -12.97 25.82
N ALA A 74 22.18 -14.06 25.26
CA ALA A 74 21.23 -13.96 24.17
C ALA A 74 20.09 -13.03 24.61
N PRO A 75 19.75 -11.97 23.85
CA PRO A 75 18.59 -11.16 24.16
C PRO A 75 17.36 -12.06 24.14
N PRO A 76 16.36 -11.82 25.00
CA PRO A 76 15.10 -12.53 24.91
C PRO A 76 14.60 -12.38 23.47
N LYS A 77 14.25 -13.51 22.83
CA LYS A 77 13.71 -13.53 21.47
C LYS A 77 12.67 -12.41 21.36
N GLN A 78 12.86 -11.52 20.39
CA GLN A 78 11.87 -10.50 20.09
C GLN A 78 10.68 -11.24 19.49
N GLN A 79 9.68 -11.50 20.33
CA GLN A 79 8.44 -12.21 20.03
C GLN A 79 7.76 -11.51 18.88
N SER A 80 8.02 -12.04 17.71
CA SER A 80 7.48 -11.57 16.48
C SER A 80 5.99 -11.92 16.40
N ASP A 81 5.17 -11.08 15.78
CA ASP A 81 3.71 -11.25 15.69
C ASP A 81 3.27 -12.59 15.05
N TRP A 82 4.20 -13.31 14.40
CA TRP A 82 4.01 -14.68 13.89
C TRP A 82 4.13 -15.79 14.95
N GLU A 83 4.60 -15.52 16.17
CA GLU A 83 4.62 -16.47 17.29
C GLU A 83 3.19 -16.80 17.77
N LYS A 84 2.23 -15.88 17.54
CA LYS A 84 0.79 -16.14 17.70
C LYS A 84 0.29 -17.31 16.81
N TYR A 85 0.94 -17.51 15.68
CA TYR A 85 0.67 -18.59 14.73
C TYR A 85 1.69 -19.74 14.83
N GLU A 86 2.68 -19.63 15.71
CA GLU A 86 3.65 -20.69 16.05
C GLU A 86 3.10 -21.60 17.16
N PHE A 87 1.81 -21.49 17.49
CA PHE A 87 1.11 -22.63 18.04
C PHE A 87 0.84 -23.58 16.87
N VAL A 88 1.50 -24.76 16.83
CA VAL A 88 0.82 -26.07 16.78
C VAL A 88 1.75 -27.19 16.26
N TYR A 89 2.06 -28.07 17.21
CA TYR A 89 2.17 -29.52 17.11
C TYR A 89 3.39 -30.11 16.40
N ASP A 90 4.22 -30.78 17.20
CA ASP A 90 4.96 -31.93 16.70
C ASP A 90 3.96 -32.90 16.06
N PRO A 91 4.10 -33.22 14.76
CA PRO A 91 3.21 -34.16 14.10
C PRO A 91 3.36 -35.55 14.76
N PRO A 92 2.25 -36.27 15.00
CA PRO A 92 2.31 -37.63 15.54
C PRO A 92 3.21 -38.52 14.70
N SER A 93 4.05 -39.33 15.33
CA SER A 93 5.01 -40.22 14.67
C SER A 93 4.35 -41.48 14.06
N ASP A 94 3.13 -41.81 14.48
CA ASP A 94 2.34 -42.90 13.88
C ASP A 94 1.76 -42.48 12.51
N PRO A 95 2.01 -43.23 11.42
CA PRO A 95 1.54 -42.87 10.08
C PRO A 95 0.04 -42.64 9.94
N LYS A 96 -0.79 -43.36 10.71
CA LYS A 96 -2.25 -43.24 10.63
C LYS A 96 -2.74 -41.96 11.31
N GLU A 97 -2.19 -41.64 12.47
CA GLU A 97 -2.46 -40.39 13.17
C GLU A 97 -1.93 -39.17 12.43
N TYR A 98 -0.77 -39.29 11.75
CA TYR A 98 -0.22 -38.25 10.89
C TYR A 98 -1.18 -37.85 9.77
N LEU A 99 -1.79 -38.83 9.08
CA LEU A 99 -2.75 -38.56 8.00
C LEU A 99 -4.00 -37.82 8.51
N ALA A 100 -4.51 -38.22 9.68
CA ALA A 100 -5.64 -37.54 10.32
C ALA A 100 -5.27 -36.11 10.75
N TRP A 101 -4.09 -35.92 11.33
CA TRP A 101 -3.56 -34.62 11.72
C TRP A 101 -3.36 -33.70 10.51
N ALA A 102 -2.77 -34.22 9.42
CA ALA A 102 -2.52 -33.48 8.19
C ALA A 102 -3.83 -33.03 7.52
N ALA A 103 -4.86 -33.87 7.52
CA ALA A 103 -6.18 -33.51 7.00
C ALA A 103 -6.79 -32.33 7.78
N VAL A 104 -6.69 -32.35 9.12
CA VAL A 104 -7.19 -31.25 9.96
C VAL A 104 -6.37 -29.97 9.78
N ALA A 105 -5.05 -30.09 9.62
CA ALA A 105 -4.17 -28.95 9.37
C ALA A 105 -4.49 -28.27 8.02
N GLN A 106 -4.72 -29.06 6.97
CA GLN A 106 -5.13 -28.55 5.65
C GLN A 106 -6.47 -27.83 5.71
N GLU A 107 -7.46 -28.38 6.41
CA GLU A 107 -8.79 -27.78 6.56
C GLU A 107 -8.73 -26.43 7.31
N ARG A 108 -7.91 -26.34 8.37
CA ARG A 108 -7.67 -25.07 9.09
C ARG A 108 -7.00 -24.04 8.18
N ALA A 109 -5.96 -24.45 7.44
CA ALA A 109 -5.26 -23.57 6.51
C ALA A 109 -6.20 -23.03 5.42
N ARG A 110 -7.12 -23.87 4.93
CA ARG A 110 -8.15 -23.46 3.96
C ARG A 110 -9.09 -22.41 4.54
N ARG A 111 -9.66 -22.64 5.73
CA ARG A 111 -10.55 -21.66 6.40
C ARG A 111 -9.87 -20.34 6.67
N GLN A 112 -8.58 -20.37 7.02
CA GLN A 112 -7.81 -19.15 7.23
C GLN A 112 -7.64 -18.38 5.92
N ARG A 113 -7.29 -19.06 4.81
CA ARG A 113 -7.18 -18.43 3.48
C ARG A 113 -8.52 -17.82 3.02
N GLU A 114 -9.63 -18.49 3.29
CA GLU A 114 -10.98 -17.97 2.97
C GLU A 114 -11.25 -16.66 3.74
N LYS A 115 -11.00 -16.63 5.06
CA LYS A 115 -11.14 -15.41 5.88
C LYS A 115 -10.21 -14.28 5.43
N ASP A 116 -8.96 -14.60 5.14
CA ASP A 116 -7.97 -13.62 4.69
C ASP A 116 -8.35 -13.05 3.31
N HIS A 117 -8.90 -13.89 2.42
CA HIS A 117 -9.43 -13.49 1.12
C HIS A 117 -10.65 -12.56 1.27
N GLU A 118 -11.61 -12.93 2.13
CA GLU A 118 -12.77 -12.08 2.44
C GLU A 118 -12.34 -10.71 2.97
N ALA A 119 -11.38 -10.68 3.90
CA ALA A 119 -10.82 -9.44 4.44
C ALA A 119 -10.10 -8.61 3.37
N TYR A 120 -9.39 -9.24 2.43
CA TYR A 120 -8.76 -8.57 1.31
C TYR A 120 -9.80 -7.94 0.36
N VAL A 121 -10.84 -8.70 -0.01
CA VAL A 121 -11.94 -8.20 -0.86
C VAL A 121 -12.65 -7.02 -0.18
N GLN A 122 -12.94 -7.12 1.11
CA GLN A 122 -13.51 -6.02 1.90
C GLN A 122 -12.65 -4.76 1.86
N ARG A 123 -11.34 -4.87 2.14
CA ARG A 123 -10.41 -3.72 2.10
C ARG A 123 -10.30 -3.10 0.72
N THR A 124 -10.26 -3.91 -0.33
CA THR A 124 -10.18 -3.39 -1.71
C THR A 124 -11.46 -2.68 -2.12
N LEU A 125 -12.64 -3.17 -1.72
CA LEU A 125 -13.92 -2.50 -1.93
C LEU A 125 -14.00 -1.19 -1.15
N GLU A 126 -13.60 -1.18 0.12
CA GLU A 126 -13.45 0.01 0.97
C GLU A 126 -12.55 1.08 0.32
N MET A 127 -11.37 0.68 -0.15
CA MET A 127 -10.44 1.60 -0.82
C MET A 127 -11.01 2.12 -2.13
N LYS A 128 -11.64 1.26 -2.94
CA LYS A 128 -12.33 1.70 -4.17
C LYS A 128 -13.42 2.72 -3.85
N LYS A 129 -14.25 2.49 -2.83
CA LYS A 129 -15.29 3.43 -2.38
C LYS A 129 -14.67 4.77 -1.96
N LYS A 130 -13.63 4.77 -1.12
CA LYS A 130 -12.95 6.00 -0.67
C LYS A 130 -12.32 6.78 -1.82
N TRP A 131 -11.61 6.09 -2.71
CA TRP A 131 -10.94 6.72 -3.85
C TRP A 131 -11.95 7.26 -4.88
N TRP A 132 -12.97 6.48 -5.23
CA TRP A 132 -14.05 6.95 -6.10
C TRP A 132 -14.86 8.09 -5.48
N TYR A 133 -15.09 8.07 -4.17
CA TYR A 133 -15.76 9.16 -3.47
C TYR A 133 -14.97 10.46 -3.55
N ALA A 134 -13.65 10.42 -3.36
CA ALA A 134 -12.79 11.60 -3.48
C ALA A 134 -12.85 12.21 -4.90
N ILE A 135 -12.86 11.36 -5.94
CA ILE A 135 -12.99 11.79 -7.33
C ILE A 135 -14.36 12.41 -7.58
N ALA A 136 -15.44 11.74 -7.16
CA ALA A 136 -16.81 12.22 -7.34
C ALA A 136 -17.04 13.54 -6.60
N TRP A 137 -16.49 13.67 -5.38
CA TRP A 137 -16.52 14.89 -4.58
C TRP A 137 -15.79 16.02 -5.31
N GLY A 138 -14.54 15.82 -5.73
CA GLY A 138 -13.75 16.81 -6.48
C GLY A 138 -14.41 17.23 -7.80
N SER A 139 -14.95 16.27 -8.57
CA SER A 139 -15.65 16.56 -9.82
C SER A 139 -16.94 17.35 -9.57
N SER A 140 -17.65 17.12 -8.46
CA SER A 140 -18.85 17.88 -8.12
C SER A 140 -18.55 19.36 -7.86
N TYR A 141 -17.43 19.69 -7.20
CA TYR A 141 -17.04 21.09 -6.98
C TYR A 141 -16.53 21.74 -8.27
N LEU A 142 -15.79 21.00 -9.09
CA LEU A 142 -15.30 21.49 -10.38
C LEU A 142 -16.45 21.88 -11.31
N VAL A 143 -17.50 21.06 -11.35
CA VAL A 143 -18.71 21.32 -12.13
C VAL A 143 -19.43 22.57 -11.61
N LEU A 144 -19.58 22.75 -10.29
CA LEU A 144 -20.17 23.96 -9.72
C LEU A 144 -19.33 25.22 -9.99
N LEU A 145 -18.00 25.11 -9.91
CA LEU A 145 -17.07 26.20 -10.18
C LEU A 145 -17.09 26.62 -11.66
N LEU A 146 -17.14 25.66 -12.58
CA LEU A 146 -17.34 25.92 -14.01
C LEU A 146 -18.69 26.57 -14.29
N GLY A 147 -19.76 26.12 -13.63
CA GLY A 147 -21.08 26.76 -13.72
C GLY A 147 -21.07 28.19 -13.21
N PHE A 148 -20.39 28.45 -12.09
CA PHE A 148 -20.25 29.79 -11.54
C PHE A 148 -19.42 30.70 -12.45
N LEU A 149 -18.28 30.22 -12.96
CA LEU A 149 -17.42 30.98 -13.89
C LEU A 149 -18.15 31.29 -15.19
N THR A 150 -18.85 30.32 -15.77
CA THR A 150 -19.63 30.55 -17.00
C THR A 150 -20.77 31.54 -16.76
N GLY A 151 -21.54 31.38 -15.67
CA GLY A 151 -22.56 32.35 -15.28
C GLY A 151 -22.00 33.76 -15.04
N PHE A 152 -20.83 33.86 -14.41
CA PHE A 152 -20.14 35.12 -14.19
C PHE A 152 -19.70 35.77 -15.50
N ILE A 153 -19.16 35.00 -16.44
CA ILE A 153 -18.82 35.48 -17.79
C ILE A 153 -20.06 36.00 -18.52
N PHE A 154 -21.20 35.31 -18.40
CA PHE A 154 -22.46 35.73 -19.02
C PHE A 154 -23.05 37.02 -18.43
N ILE A 155 -22.68 37.38 -17.19
CA ILE A 155 -23.06 38.66 -16.59
C ILE A 155 -22.03 39.75 -16.94
N LEU A 156 -20.73 39.41 -16.86
CA LEU A 156 -19.63 40.33 -17.06
C LEU A 156 -19.52 40.80 -18.52
N VAL A 157 -19.70 39.91 -19.49
CA VAL A 157 -19.56 40.25 -20.92
C VAL A 157 -20.59 41.29 -21.37
N PRO A 158 -21.90 41.13 -21.14
CA PRO A 158 -22.89 42.17 -21.47
C PRO A 158 -22.65 43.48 -20.70
N PHE A 159 -22.21 43.40 -19.44
CA PHE A 159 -21.90 44.56 -18.62
C PHE A 159 -20.74 45.38 -19.21
N LEU A 160 -19.65 44.72 -19.64
CA LEU A 160 -18.53 45.36 -20.32
C LEU A 160 -18.96 45.96 -21.67
N PHE A 161 -19.79 45.26 -22.45
CA PHE A 161 -20.30 45.78 -23.72
C PHE A 161 -21.19 47.03 -23.52
N PHE A 162 -22.02 47.05 -22.48
CA PHE A 162 -22.82 48.22 -22.11
C PHE A 162 -21.94 49.42 -21.77
N TYR A 163 -20.87 49.22 -20.99
CA TYR A 163 -19.93 50.29 -20.63
C TYR A 163 -19.11 50.79 -21.83
N SER A 164 -18.82 49.92 -22.81
CA SER A 164 -18.08 50.27 -24.03
C SER A 164 -18.93 50.97 -25.12
N GLY A 165 -20.25 51.06 -24.94
CA GLY A 165 -21.17 51.68 -25.91
C GLY A 165 -21.39 50.89 -27.21
N GLN A 166 -20.95 49.63 -27.30
CA GLN A 166 -21.06 48.80 -28.50
C GLN A 166 -22.31 47.90 -28.49
N TYR A 167 -23.48 48.52 -28.61
CA TYR A 167 -24.78 47.87 -28.43
C TYR A 167 -25.11 46.77 -29.46
N LYS A 168 -24.39 46.71 -30.59
CA LYS A 168 -24.61 45.71 -31.66
C LYS A 168 -24.42 44.27 -31.19
N HIS A 169 -23.66 44.05 -30.12
CA HIS A 169 -23.38 42.72 -29.57
C HIS A 169 -24.29 42.31 -28.40
N LEU A 170 -25.20 43.18 -27.95
CA LEU A 170 -26.14 42.87 -26.83
C LEU A 170 -27.09 41.70 -27.16
N LEU A 171 -27.45 41.51 -28.43
CA LEU A 171 -28.29 40.39 -28.87
C LEU A 171 -27.65 39.02 -28.58
N LEU A 172 -26.32 38.93 -28.57
CA LEU A 172 -25.60 37.70 -28.24
C LEU A 172 -25.80 37.31 -26.75
N GLY A 173 -25.98 38.30 -25.87
CA GLY A 173 -26.26 38.09 -24.45
C GLY A 173 -27.64 37.48 -24.20
N VAL A 174 -28.64 37.84 -25.01
CA VAL A 174 -30.03 37.35 -24.85
C VAL A 174 -30.14 35.85 -25.18
N ILE A 175 -29.37 35.37 -26.17
CA ILE A 175 -29.38 33.96 -26.59
C ILE A 175 -28.63 33.06 -25.61
N THR A 176 -27.64 33.61 -24.91
CA THR A 176 -26.73 32.81 -24.09
C THR A 176 -27.25 32.52 -22.67
N VAL A 177 -28.08 33.40 -22.10
CA VAL A 177 -28.75 33.21 -20.80
C VAL A 177 -29.61 31.93 -20.74
N PRO A 178 -30.49 31.61 -21.71
CA PRO A 178 -31.29 30.37 -21.66
C PRO A 178 -30.43 29.11 -21.78
N ILE A 179 -29.33 29.16 -22.55
CA ILE A 179 -28.36 28.07 -22.67
C ILE A 179 -27.68 27.81 -21.32
N GLY A 180 -27.22 28.88 -20.64
CA GLY A 180 -26.66 28.77 -19.29
C GLY A 180 -27.64 28.19 -18.26
N SER A 181 -28.92 28.60 -18.33
CA SER A 181 -29.98 28.06 -17.45
C SER A 181 -30.24 26.56 -17.70
N ALA A 182 -30.21 26.12 -18.96
CA ALA A 182 -30.41 24.71 -19.32
C ALA A 182 -29.24 23.84 -18.82
N ILE A 183 -27.99 24.30 -19.00
CA ILE A 183 -26.79 23.62 -18.49
C ILE A 183 -26.81 23.54 -16.97
N PHE A 184 -27.21 24.60 -16.28
CA PHE A 184 -27.33 24.60 -14.82
C PHE A 184 -28.38 23.58 -14.32
N ARG A 185 -29.51 23.46 -15.01
CA ARG A 185 -30.53 22.44 -14.70
C ARG A 185 -30.02 21.02 -14.94
N LEU A 186 -29.27 20.79 -16.04
CA LEU A 186 -28.63 19.51 -16.33
C LEU A 186 -27.60 19.13 -15.26
N MET A 187 -26.75 20.08 -14.84
CA MET A 187 -25.79 19.85 -13.77
C MET A 187 -26.46 19.54 -12.42
N LYS A 188 -27.58 20.20 -12.13
CA LYS A 188 -28.35 19.96 -10.89
C LYS A 188 -28.97 18.56 -10.88
N THR A 189 -29.48 18.08 -12.01
CA THR A 189 -30.06 16.73 -12.16
C THR A 189 -28.99 15.65 -12.09
N LEU A 190 -27.87 15.81 -12.80
CA LEU A 190 -26.72 14.90 -12.69
C LEU A 190 -26.21 14.78 -11.25
N ARG A 191 -26.16 15.89 -10.49
CA ARG A 191 -25.80 15.86 -9.07
C ARG A 191 -26.79 15.04 -8.24
N GLN A 192 -28.08 15.15 -8.52
CA GLN A 192 -29.12 14.39 -7.82
C GLN A 192 -29.04 12.89 -8.15
N ASP A 193 -28.79 12.52 -9.40
CA ASP A 193 -28.63 11.12 -9.80
C ASP A 193 -27.37 10.50 -9.21
N ILE A 194 -26.24 11.23 -9.21
CA ILE A 194 -25.03 10.82 -8.51
C ILE A 194 -25.35 10.62 -7.02
N LYS A 195 -26.07 11.54 -6.39
CA LYS A 195 -26.45 11.40 -4.99
C LYS A 195 -27.37 10.18 -4.74
N LYS A 196 -28.29 9.90 -5.66
CA LYS A 196 -29.26 8.80 -5.56
C LYS A 196 -28.65 7.41 -5.81
N HIS A 197 -27.73 7.30 -6.77
CA HIS A 197 -27.09 6.02 -7.11
C HIS A 197 -25.87 5.69 -6.24
N PHE A 198 -25.24 6.69 -5.62
CA PHE A 198 -24.04 6.49 -4.81
C PHE A 198 -24.25 6.68 -3.29
N GLY A 199 -25.50 6.93 -2.85
CA GLY A 199 -25.98 6.65 -1.50
C GLY A 199 -25.95 7.81 -0.50
N GLU A 200 -27.00 7.84 0.34
CA GLU A 200 -27.14 8.64 1.56
C GLU A 200 -26.26 8.15 2.73
N ASP A 201 -25.51 7.07 2.57
CA ASP A 201 -24.58 6.53 3.58
C ASP A 201 -23.22 7.23 3.56
N LEU A 202 -23.21 8.54 3.38
CA LEU A 202 -22.00 9.33 3.58
C LEU A 202 -21.88 9.58 5.08
N PRO A 203 -20.91 8.95 5.79
CA PRO A 203 -20.66 9.34 7.16
C PRO A 203 -20.38 10.84 7.13
N GLN A 204 -21.19 11.61 7.86
CA GLN A 204 -20.89 13.01 8.07
C GLN A 204 -19.49 13.04 8.67
N MET A 205 -18.53 13.61 7.93
CA MET A 205 -17.22 13.87 8.53
C MET A 205 -17.48 14.79 9.71
N SER A 206 -17.34 14.23 10.91
CA SER A 206 -17.24 14.98 12.14
C SER A 206 -16.26 16.13 11.90
N LYS A 207 -16.74 17.35 12.15
CA LYS A 207 -15.90 18.55 12.21
C LYS A 207 -14.79 18.37 13.24
#